data_AF-A0A935KT56-F1
#
_entry.id   AF-A0A935KT56-F1
#
_cell.length_a   1.000
_cell.length_b   1.000
_cell.length_c   1.000
_cell.angle_alpha   90.00
_cell.angle_beta   90.00
_cell.angle_gamma   90.00
#
_symmetry.space_group_name_H-M   'P 1'
#
loop_
_entity.id
_entity.type
_entity.pdbx_description
1 polymer ?
#
loop_
_entity_poly.entity_id
_entity_poly.type
_entity_poly.pdbx_seq_one_letter_code
_entity_poly.pdbx_strand_id
1 'polypeptide(L)'
;MSKKSRTWEAGRRKFSADFKAKVVIEALKERNTIEELAKKHELHPNQITTWKKEFLSNAHTVFENSKSGLVTDDNEKEKEELFQVIGVQNVEINWLKKSGNKPGCRTSKDDREG
;
A
#
# COMPACT_ATOMS: atom_id res chain seq x y z
N MET A 1 -13.34 14.02 35.30
CA MET A 1 -13.25 12.57 35.04
C MET A 1 -13.00 12.35 33.55
N SER A 2 -11.75 12.10 33.15
CA SER A 2 -11.37 11.98 31.73
C SER A 2 -11.28 10.50 31.33
N LYS A 3 -12.20 10.04 30.49
CA LYS A 3 -12.15 8.70 29.90
C LYS A 3 -11.34 8.77 28.61
N LYS A 4 -10.04 8.46 28.66
CA LYS A 4 -9.24 8.17 27.46
C LYS A 4 -9.74 6.86 26.85
N SER A 5 -10.35 6.94 25.67
CA SER A 5 -10.69 5.80 24.82
C SER A 5 -9.40 5.09 24.40
N ARG A 6 -9.26 3.83 24.83
CA ARG A 6 -8.14 2.95 24.47
C ARG A 6 -8.45 2.32 23.12
N THR A 7 -8.01 2.94 22.03
CA THR A 7 -8.08 2.33 20.68
C THR A 7 -6.99 1.26 20.59
N TRP A 8 -7.39 -0.01 20.70
CA TRP A 8 -6.53 -1.14 20.42
C TRP A 8 -6.58 -1.40 18.91
N GLU A 9 -5.51 -1.08 18.19
CA GLU A 9 -5.33 -1.58 16.83
C GLU A 9 -4.73 -2.97 16.92
N ALA A 10 -5.55 -4.02 16.84
CA ALA A 10 -4.99 -5.34 16.56
C ALA A 10 -4.45 -5.34 15.13
N GLY A 11 -3.11 -5.36 15.04
CA GLY A 11 -2.40 -5.53 13.79
C GLY A 11 -2.88 -6.78 13.06
N ARG A 12 -3.52 -6.60 11.91
CA ARG A 12 -3.97 -7.69 11.04
C ARG A 12 -2.73 -8.40 10.49
N ARG A 13 -2.57 -9.70 10.80
CA ARG A 13 -1.52 -10.54 10.19
C ARG A 13 -1.63 -10.46 8.67
N LYS A 14 -0.54 -10.03 8.00
CA LYS A 14 -0.45 -9.97 6.55
C LYS A 14 0.07 -11.30 6.02
N PHE A 15 -0.61 -11.85 5.01
CA PHE A 15 -0.21 -13.09 4.34
C PHE A 15 0.19 -12.77 2.90
N SER A 16 1.25 -13.39 2.40
CA SER A 16 1.69 -13.23 1.01
C SER A 16 0.66 -13.82 0.03
N ALA A 17 0.64 -13.28 -1.20
CA ALA A 17 -0.26 -13.76 -2.25
C ALA A 17 -0.02 -15.25 -2.56
N ASP A 18 1.25 -15.67 -2.63
CA ASP A 18 1.63 -17.07 -2.87
C ASP A 18 1.11 -18.01 -1.78
N PHE A 19 1.17 -17.58 -0.52
CA PHE A 19 0.68 -18.37 0.60
C PHE A 19 -0.84 -18.55 0.52
N LYS A 20 -1.58 -17.45 0.28
CA LYS A 20 -3.04 -17.52 0.10
C LYS A 20 -3.41 -18.45 -1.06
N ALA A 21 -2.73 -18.34 -2.20
CA ALA A 21 -2.97 -19.19 -3.36
C ALA A 21 -2.72 -20.67 -3.04
N LYS A 22 -1.60 -21.01 -2.37
CA LYS A 22 -1.30 -22.38 -1.93
C LYS A 22 -2.41 -22.95 -1.04
N VAL A 23 -2.83 -22.20 -0.02
CA VAL A 23 -3.88 -22.63 0.91
C VAL A 23 -5.22 -22.83 0.19
N VAL A 24 -5.59 -21.92 -0.71
CA VAL A 24 -6.84 -22.04 -1.48
C VAL A 24 -6.78 -23.22 -2.45
N ILE A 25 -5.66 -23.46 -3.11
CA ILE A 25 -5.48 -24.61 -4.00
C ILE A 25 -5.56 -25.92 -3.20
N GLU A 26 -4.96 -26.00 -2.01
CA GLU A 26 -5.13 -27.16 -1.12
C GLU A 26 -6.60 -27.36 -0.73
N ALA A 27 -7.33 -26.27 -0.44
CA ALA A 27 -8.76 -26.30 -0.13
C ALA A 27 -9.66 -26.65 -1.33
N LEU A 28 -9.22 -26.42 -2.56
CA LEU A 28 -9.92 -26.79 -3.80
C LEU A 28 -9.65 -28.24 -4.22
N LYS A 29 -8.51 -28.80 -3.82
CA LYS A 29 -8.16 -30.20 -4.09
C LYS A 29 -8.95 -31.19 -3.23
N GLU A 30 -9.78 -30.71 -2.30
CA GLU A 30 -10.67 -31.48 -1.41
C GLU A 30 -9.99 -32.62 -0.62
N ARG A 31 -8.66 -32.63 -0.54
CA ARG A 31 -7.90 -33.64 0.21
C ARG A 31 -7.99 -33.45 1.72
N ASN A 32 -8.19 -32.20 2.14
CA ASN A 32 -8.27 -31.81 3.54
C ASN A 32 -9.48 -30.91 3.72
N THR A 33 -10.17 -31.04 4.84
CA THR A 33 -11.28 -30.14 5.19
C THR A 33 -10.75 -28.74 5.51
N ILE A 34 -11.63 -27.72 5.41
CA ILE A 34 -11.27 -26.33 5.77
C ILE A 34 -10.79 -26.25 7.23
N GLU A 35 -11.35 -27.09 8.10
CA GLU A 35 -11.00 -27.16 9.52
C GLU A 35 -9.61 -27.77 9.75
N GLU A 36 -9.25 -28.80 8.99
CA GLU A 36 -7.90 -29.38 9.02
C GLU A 36 -6.86 -28.42 8.45
N LEU A 37 -7.18 -27.72 7.37
CA LEU A 37 -6.32 -26.68 6.79
C LEU A 37 -6.14 -25.50 7.74
N ALA A 38 -7.21 -25.09 8.44
CA ALA A 38 -7.16 -24.07 9.47
C ALA A 38 -6.20 -24.47 10.60
N LYS A 39 -6.25 -25.72 11.06
CA LYS A 39 -5.32 -26.24 12.08
C LYS A 39 -3.88 -26.33 11.56
N LYS A 40 -3.68 -26.85 10.34
CA LYS A 40 -2.36 -27.05 9.73
C LYS A 40 -1.61 -25.74 9.49
N HIS A 41 -2.32 -24.70 9.07
CA HIS A 41 -1.74 -23.40 8.72
C HIS A 41 -1.95 -22.33 9.81
N GLU A 42 -2.52 -22.71 10.97
CA GLU A 42 -2.87 -21.82 12.08
C GLU A 42 -3.73 -20.61 11.67
N LEU A 43 -4.66 -20.88 10.75
CA LEU A 43 -5.59 -19.92 10.17
C LEU A 43 -6.97 -20.08 10.76
N HIS A 44 -7.75 -18.99 10.77
CA HIS A 44 -9.16 -19.09 11.09
C HIS A 44 -9.94 -19.64 9.87
N PRO A 45 -10.90 -20.57 10.03
CA PRO A 45 -11.69 -21.12 8.92
C PRO A 45 -12.32 -20.05 8.02
N ASN A 46 -12.86 -18.97 8.62
CA ASN A 46 -13.40 -17.82 7.88
C ASN A 46 -12.39 -17.12 6.96
N GLN A 47 -11.09 -17.15 7.27
CA GLN A 47 -10.06 -16.57 6.39
C GLN A 47 -9.90 -17.41 5.12
N ILE A 48 -9.89 -18.74 5.28
CA ILE A 48 -9.77 -19.69 4.16
C ILE A 48 -11.01 -19.59 3.25
N THR A 49 -12.21 -19.51 3.83
CA THR A 49 -13.45 -19.34 3.03
C THR A 49 -13.47 -18.02 2.28
N THR A 50 -13.01 -16.94 2.91
CA THR A 50 -12.90 -15.62 2.26
C THR A 50 -11.91 -15.67 1.11
N TRP A 51 -10.71 -16.20 1.31
CA TRP A 51 -9.71 -16.31 0.24
C TRP A 51 -10.15 -17.26 -0.87
N LYS A 52 -10.88 -18.33 -0.57
CA LYS A 52 -11.45 -19.22 -1.58
C LYS A 52 -12.43 -18.47 -2.49
N LYS A 53 -13.30 -17.62 -1.91
CA LYS A 53 -14.21 -16.77 -2.68
C LYS A 53 -13.46 -15.74 -3.54
N GLU A 54 -12.51 -15.03 -2.95
CA GLU A 54 -11.67 -14.04 -3.66
C GLU A 54 -10.88 -14.67 -4.81
N PHE A 55 -10.34 -15.87 -4.60
CA PHE A 55 -9.61 -16.59 -5.63
C PHE A 55 -10.53 -16.99 -6.78
N LEU A 56 -11.71 -17.54 -6.50
CA LEU A 56 -12.66 -17.95 -7.55
C LEU A 56 -13.21 -16.73 -8.30
N SER A 57 -13.48 -15.62 -7.61
CA SER A 57 -13.94 -14.39 -8.27
C SER A 57 -12.87 -13.81 -9.18
N ASN A 58 -11.60 -13.89 -8.81
CA ASN A 58 -10.50 -13.29 -9.56
C ASN A 58 -9.76 -14.29 -10.46
N ALA A 59 -10.10 -15.58 -10.46
CA ALA A 59 -9.37 -16.59 -11.23
C ALA A 59 -9.43 -16.32 -12.75
N HIS A 60 -10.54 -15.77 -13.25
CA HIS A 60 -10.69 -15.43 -14.66
C HIS A 60 -9.70 -14.38 -15.13
N THR A 61 -9.32 -13.42 -14.27
CA THR A 61 -8.42 -12.32 -14.64
C THR A 61 -7.03 -12.84 -14.99
N VAL A 62 -6.59 -13.96 -14.42
CA VAL A 62 -5.30 -14.60 -14.78
C VAL A 62 -5.27 -15.02 -16.24
N PHE A 63 -6.42 -15.46 -16.79
CA PHE A 63 -6.53 -15.85 -18.18
C PHE A 63 -6.78 -14.66 -19.12
N GLU A 64 -7.43 -13.60 -18.63
CA GLU A 64 -7.58 -12.34 -19.38
C GLU A 64 -6.25 -11.57 -19.49
N ASN A 65 -5.46 -11.57 -18.42
CA ASN A 65 -4.18 -10.86 -18.33
C ASN A 65 -3.05 -11.54 -19.14
N SER A 66 -3.33 -12.68 -19.78
CA SER A 66 -2.44 -13.30 -20.77
C SER A 66 -2.30 -12.46 -22.06
N LYS A 67 -3.19 -11.48 -22.28
CA LYS A 67 -3.06 -10.49 -23.36
C LYS A 67 -2.28 -9.22 -22.97
N SER A 68 -1.97 -9.04 -21.69
CA SER A 68 -1.39 -7.82 -21.13
C SER A 68 -0.12 -8.10 -20.35
N GLY A 69 0.85 -8.76 -20.98
CA GLY A 69 2.25 -8.81 -20.53
C GLY A 69 2.93 -7.43 -20.38
N LEU A 70 2.18 -6.33 -20.32
CA LEU A 70 2.61 -4.94 -20.15
C LEU A 70 2.19 -4.29 -18.82
N VAL A 71 1.33 -4.91 -17.98
CA VAL A 71 0.81 -4.20 -16.78
C VAL A 71 1.90 -3.89 -15.75
N THR A 72 2.99 -4.66 -15.73
CA THR A 72 4.17 -4.36 -14.89
C THR A 72 4.95 -3.15 -15.40
N ASP A 73 5.01 -2.97 -16.72
CA ASP A 73 5.77 -1.89 -17.37
C ASP A 73 5.06 -0.54 -17.23
N ASP A 74 3.73 -0.50 -17.40
CA ASP A 74 2.96 0.74 -17.24
C ASP A 74 3.00 1.28 -15.79
N ASN A 75 2.91 0.39 -14.79
CA ASN A 75 3.02 0.80 -13.38
C ASN A 75 4.43 1.24 -12.99
N GLU A 76 5.47 0.72 -13.65
CA GLU A 76 6.86 1.09 -13.38
C GLU A 76 7.20 2.42 -14.05
N LYS A 77 6.73 2.64 -15.28
CA LYS A 77 6.80 3.92 -15.99
C LYS A 77 6.06 5.04 -15.26
N GLU A 78 4.83 4.81 -14.83
CA GLU A 78 4.05 5.81 -14.10
C GLU A 78 4.75 6.19 -12.78
N LYS A 79 5.34 5.21 -12.08
CA LYS A 79 6.16 5.48 -10.88
C LYS A 79 7.39 6.30 -11.20
N GLU A 80 8.10 5.97 -12.27
CA GLU A 80 9.33 6.66 -12.68
C GLU A 80 9.04 8.13 -13.05
N GLU A 81 7.96 8.39 -13.77
CA GLU A 81 7.45 9.73 -14.08
C GLU A 81 7.07 10.50 -12.81
N LEU A 82 6.34 9.88 -11.88
CA LEU A 82 5.99 10.46 -10.58
C LEU A 82 7.23 10.83 -9.76
N PHE A 83 8.24 9.96 -9.70
CA PHE A 83 9.49 10.22 -8.98
C PHE A 83 10.30 11.37 -9.62
N GLN A 84 10.31 11.47 -10.95
CA GLN A 84 10.94 12.58 -11.66
C GLN A 84 10.28 13.92 -11.31
N VAL A 85 8.94 13.98 -11.33
CA VAL A 85 8.18 15.18 -10.98
C VAL A 85 8.43 15.61 -9.53
N ILE A 86 8.43 14.67 -8.59
CA ILE A 86 8.74 14.94 -7.18
C ILE A 86 10.17 15.48 -7.01
N GLY A 87 11.14 14.89 -7.72
CA GLY A 87 12.53 15.34 -7.69
C GLY A 87 12.70 16.78 -8.16
N VAL A 88 12.08 17.15 -9.29
CA VAL A 88 12.11 18.51 -9.84
C VAL A 88 11.46 19.51 -8.87
N GLN A 89 10.28 19.19 -8.35
CA GLN A 89 9.60 20.05 -7.37
C GLN A 89 10.42 20.26 -6.10
N ASN A 90 11.11 19.21 -5.62
CA ASN A 90 11.95 19.31 -4.43
C ASN A 90 13.18 20.19 -4.66
N VAL A 91 13.78 20.17 -5.86
CA VAL A 91 14.88 21.07 -6.21
C VAL A 91 14.40 22.53 -6.21
N GLU A 92 13.25 22.81 -6.82
CA GLU A 92 12.67 24.16 -6.85
C GLU A 92 12.36 24.68 -5.44
N ILE A 93 11.71 23.87 -4.61
CA ILE A 93 11.41 24.22 -3.22
C ILE A 93 12.69 24.46 -2.42
N ASN A 94 13.72 23.64 -2.61
CA ASN A 94 15.01 23.82 -1.93
C ASN A 94 15.75 25.06 -2.42
N TRP A 95 15.66 25.38 -3.71
CA TRP A 95 16.22 26.59 -4.27
C TRP A 95 15.53 27.84 -3.71
N LEU A 96 14.20 27.87 -3.67
CA LEU A 96 13.39 28.96 -3.11
C LEU A 96 13.66 29.14 -1.60
N LYS A 97 13.76 28.05 -0.84
CA LYS A 97 14.12 28.10 0.59
C LYS A 97 15.55 28.63 0.79
N LYS A 98 16.50 28.21 -0.04
CA LYS A 98 17.90 28.64 0.03
C LYS A 98 18.09 30.10 -0.39
N SER A 99 17.32 30.59 -1.37
CA SER A 99 17.38 31.98 -1.84
C SER A 99 16.62 32.95 -0.93
N GLY A 100 15.53 32.49 -0.29
CA GLY A 100 14.82 33.23 0.75
C GLY A 100 15.60 33.35 2.06
N ASN A 101 16.51 32.40 2.36
CA ASN A 101 17.40 32.44 3.51
C ASN A 101 18.75 33.12 3.21
N LYS A 102 18.74 34.25 2.49
CA LYS A 102 19.91 35.12 2.42
C LYS A 102 20.02 35.91 3.73
N PRO A 103 21.07 35.71 4.56
CA PRO A 103 21.32 36.59 5.69
C PRO A 103 21.81 37.93 5.14
N GLY A 104 20.90 38.86 4.88
CA GLY A 104 21.29 40.16 4.32
C GLY A 104 20.20 41.15 3.94
N CYS A 105 18.92 40.81 3.97
CA CYS A 105 17.86 41.79 3.69
C CYS A 105 17.06 42.09 4.96
N ARG A 106 17.60 43.01 5.77
CA ARG A 106 16.81 43.79 6.73
C ARG A 106 15.82 44.62 5.91
N THR A 107 14.56 44.21 5.85
CA THR A 107 13.48 45.12 5.46
C THR A 107 13.28 46.07 6.63
N SER A 108 13.96 47.23 6.60
CA SER A 108 13.61 48.36 7.45
C SER A 108 12.20 48.79 7.03
N LYS A 109 11.24 48.54 7.91
CA LYS A 109 9.89 49.09 7.82
C LYS A 109 9.37 49.39 9.22
N ASP A 110 10.21 50.06 9.99
CA ASP A 110 9.85 50.80 11.18
C ASP A 110 10.38 52.21 10.95
N ASP A 111 9.47 53.14 10.70
CA ASP A 111 9.56 54.60 10.96
C ASP A 111 8.53 55.34 10.08
N ARG A 112 7.34 55.60 10.65
CA ARG A 112 6.74 56.95 10.75
C ARG A 112 5.35 56.84 11.37
N GLU A 113 5.26 57.14 12.66
CA GLU A 113 4.03 57.63 13.30
C GLU A 113 3.56 58.94 12.64
N GLY A 114 2.24 59.12 12.57
CA GLY A 114 1.55 60.30 12.07
C GLY A 114 0.08 60.00 11.82
#